data_AF-A0A936NWK6-F1
#
_entry.id   AF-A0A936NWK6-F1
#
_cell.length_a   1.000
_cell.length_b   1.000
_cell.length_c   1.000
_cell.angle_alpha   90.00
_cell.angle_beta   90.00
_cell.angle_gamma   90.00
#
_symmetry.space_group_name_H-M   'P 1'
#
loop_
_entity.id
_entity.type
_entity.pdbx_description
1 polymer ?
#
loop_
_entity_poly.entity_id
_entity_poly.type
_entity_poly.pdbx_seq_one_letter_code
_entity_poly.pdbx_strand_id
1 'polypeptide(L)'
;MPLNDQEIRLLREELELLMVERQKLLQVVGAAAVLVANLDSETLPQDQDTIDAAELLAESLNDLSEESLKDALDAVRAEFDADAQREESRSN
;
A
#
# COMPACT_ATOMS: atom_id res chain seq x y z
N MET A 1 23.75 28.42 11.04
CA MET A 1 23.07 29.31 10.08
C MET A 1 21.61 28.86 10.00
N PRO A 2 20.61 29.75 10.08
CA PRO A 2 19.25 29.37 9.70
C PRO A 2 19.23 29.02 8.21
N LEU A 3 18.44 28.00 7.81
CA LEU A 3 18.15 27.74 6.40
C LEU A 3 17.56 29.01 5.77
N ASN A 4 17.93 29.29 4.53
CA ASN A 4 17.30 30.37 3.79
C ASN A 4 15.89 29.95 3.33
N ASP A 5 15.01 30.93 3.07
CA ASP A 5 13.61 30.68 2.71
C ASP A 5 13.46 29.82 1.44
N GLN A 6 14.47 29.77 0.57
CA GLN A 6 14.45 28.94 -0.63
C GLN A 6 14.72 27.47 -0.29
N GLU A 7 15.68 27.19 0.59
CA GLU A 7 15.98 25.83 1.08
C GLU A 7 14.75 25.25 1.82
N ILE A 8 14.05 26.08 2.61
CA ILE A 8 12.82 25.65 3.30
C ILE A 8 11.71 25.29 2.30
N ARG A 9 11.56 26.05 1.21
CA ARG A 9 10.57 25.74 0.17
C ARG A 9 10.88 24.44 -0.55
N LEU A 10 12.13 24.26 -0.98
CA LEU A 10 12.57 23.05 -1.68
C LEU A 10 12.39 21.80 -0.83
N LEU A 11 12.70 21.87 0.48
CA LEU A 11 12.49 20.75 1.39
C LEU A 11 11.00 20.39 1.56
N ARG A 12 10.10 21.37 1.56
CA ARG A 12 8.66 21.12 1.64
C ARG A 12 8.14 20.42 0.38
N GLU A 13 8.55 20.90 -0.79
CA GLU A 13 8.18 20.28 -2.07
C GLU A 13 8.65 18.82 -2.14
N GLU A 14 9.88 18.54 -1.68
CA GLU A 14 10.40 17.17 -1.61
C GLU A 14 9.61 16.28 -0.65
N LEU A 15 9.27 16.80 0.54
CA LEU A 15 8.44 16.08 1.49
C LEU A 15 7.04 15.79 0.94
N GLU A 16 6.42 16.74 0.25
CA GLU A 16 5.12 16.52 -0.39
C GLU A 16 5.21 15.40 -1.43
N LEU A 17 6.27 15.39 -2.24
CA LEU A 17 6.51 14.32 -3.21
C LEU A 17 6.68 12.96 -2.53
N LEU A 18 7.51 12.88 -1.48
CA LEU A 18 7.69 11.66 -0.69
C LEU A 18 6.39 11.17 -0.03
N MET A 19 5.54 12.09 0.43
CA MET A 19 4.24 11.72 1.01
C MET A 19 3.29 11.14 -0.03
N VAL A 20 3.31 11.66 -1.26
CA VAL A 20 2.54 11.09 -2.39
C VAL A 20 3.05 9.69 -2.74
N GLU A 21 4.36 9.49 -2.77
CA GLU A 21 4.94 8.16 -3.01
C GLU A 21 4.61 7.17 -1.89
N ARG A 22 4.71 7.61 -0.62
CA ARG A 22 4.29 6.81 0.54
C ARG A 22 2.84 6.34 0.40
N GLN A 23 1.94 7.22 -0.03
CA GLN A 23 0.53 6.87 -0.19
C GLN A 23 0.32 5.76 -1.23
N LYS A 24 1.05 5.80 -2.35
CA LYS A 24 1.01 4.75 -3.38
C LYS A 24 1.55 3.43 -2.85
N LEU A 25 2.65 3.47 -2.09
CA LEU A 25 3.21 2.27 -1.46
C LEU A 25 2.23 1.65 -0.46
N LEU A 26 1.56 2.47 0.35
CA LEU A 26 0.50 2.00 1.26
C LEU A 26 -0.64 1.31 0.52
N GLN A 27 -1.06 1.83 -0.63
CA GLN A 27 -2.08 1.17 -1.46
C GLN A 27 -1.59 -0.21 -1.97
N VAL A 28 -0.35 -0.32 -2.43
CA VAL A 28 0.20 -1.60 -2.91
C VAL A 28 0.32 -2.61 -1.76
N VAL A 29 0.85 -2.18 -0.62
CA VAL A 29 0.98 -3.01 0.58
C VAL A 29 -0.38 -3.48 1.08
N GLY A 30 -1.38 -2.59 1.14
CA GLY A 30 -2.72 -2.94 1.56
C GLY A 30 -3.37 -3.95 0.61
N ALA A 31 -3.11 -3.84 -0.69
CA ALA A 31 -3.68 -4.73 -1.69
C ALA A 31 -3.07 -6.12 -1.56
N ALA A 32 -1.76 -6.19 -1.31
CA ALA A 32 -1.06 -7.43 -1.02
C ALA A 32 -1.55 -8.06 0.29
N ALA A 33 -1.77 -7.27 1.35
CA ALA A 33 -2.30 -7.75 2.63
C ALA A 33 -3.72 -8.33 2.49
N VAL A 34 -4.61 -7.64 1.76
CA VAL A 34 -5.96 -8.14 1.45
C VAL A 34 -5.88 -9.40 0.61
N LEU A 35 -4.99 -9.46 -0.39
CA LEU A 35 -4.79 -10.65 -1.21
C LEU A 35 -4.39 -11.85 -0.33
N VAL A 36 -3.35 -11.70 0.50
CA VAL A 36 -2.88 -12.77 1.41
C VAL A 36 -3.99 -13.20 2.38
N ALA A 37 -4.78 -12.26 2.91
CA ALA A 37 -5.87 -12.58 3.82
C ALA A 37 -7.03 -13.36 3.18
N ASN A 38 -7.22 -13.27 1.87
CA ASN A 38 -8.27 -13.97 1.13
C ASN A 38 -7.76 -15.17 0.33
N LEU A 39 -6.46 -15.44 0.38
CA LEU A 39 -5.84 -16.48 -0.38
C LEU A 39 -5.96 -17.83 0.34
N ASP A 40 -6.25 -18.89 -0.42
CA ASP A 40 -6.24 -20.27 0.07
C ASP A 40 -4.89 -20.93 -0.24
N SER A 41 -4.09 -21.15 0.80
CA SER A 41 -2.76 -21.75 0.70
C SER A 41 -2.77 -23.17 0.14
N GLU A 42 -3.88 -23.89 0.26
CA GLU A 42 -4.00 -25.26 -0.30
C GLU A 42 -4.12 -25.25 -1.84
N THR A 43 -4.50 -24.11 -2.41
CA THR A 43 -4.70 -23.95 -3.86
C THR A 43 -3.53 -23.28 -4.58
N LEU A 44 -2.53 -22.82 -3.83
CA LEU A 44 -1.34 -22.20 -4.41
C LEU A 44 -0.49 -23.22 -5.18
N PRO A 45 0.14 -22.79 -6.29
CA PRO A 45 1.23 -23.53 -6.90
C PRO A 45 2.29 -23.92 -5.86
N GLN A 46 2.70 -25.18 -5.88
CA GLN A 46 3.68 -25.75 -4.94
C GLN A 46 5.10 -25.77 -5.52
N ASP A 47 5.35 -24.98 -6.56
CA ASP A 47 6.71 -24.72 -7.03
C ASP A 47 7.46 -23.83 -6.04
N GLN A 48 8.78 -24.01 -5.98
CA GLN A 48 9.64 -23.32 -5.03
C GLN A 48 9.56 -21.80 -5.18
N ASP A 49 9.48 -21.29 -6.41
CA ASP A 49 9.43 -19.85 -6.68
C ASP A 49 8.17 -19.20 -6.07
N THR A 50 7.02 -19.88 -6.16
CA THR A 50 5.77 -19.41 -5.55
C THR A 50 5.83 -19.45 -4.02
N ILE A 51 6.40 -20.51 -3.45
CA ILE A 51 6.55 -20.65 -2.00
C ILE A 51 7.47 -19.55 -1.46
N ASP A 52 8.64 -19.34 -2.08
CA ASP A 52 9.61 -18.32 -1.67
C ASP A 52 9.00 -16.91 -1.77
N ALA A 53 8.23 -16.63 -2.82
CA ALA A 53 7.55 -15.35 -2.98
C ALA A 53 6.46 -15.12 -1.92
N ALA A 54 5.69 -16.16 -1.58
CA ALA A 54 4.65 -16.09 -0.55
C ALA A 54 5.26 -15.91 0.84
N GLU A 55 6.35 -16.61 1.15
CA GLU A 55 7.08 -16.47 2.42
C GLU A 55 7.64 -15.05 2.58
N LEU A 56 8.36 -14.55 1.56
CA LEU A 56 8.90 -13.19 1.55
C LEU A 56 7.80 -12.14 1.75
N LEU A 57 6.64 -12.32 1.11
CA LEU A 57 5.51 -11.41 1.25
C LEU A 57 4.92 -11.46 2.67
N ALA A 58 4.74 -12.65 3.23
CA ALA A 58 4.21 -12.83 4.58
C ALA A 58 5.14 -12.23 5.64
N GLU A 59 6.45 -12.47 5.52
CA GLU A 59 7.46 -11.85 6.39
C GLU A 59 7.44 -10.32 6.26
N SER A 60 7.45 -9.81 5.03
CA SER A 60 7.42 -8.36 4.79
C SER A 60 6.18 -7.68 5.37
N LEU A 61 5.02 -8.35 5.34
CA LEU A 61 3.79 -7.84 5.94
C LEU A 61 3.83 -7.89 7.48
N ASN A 62 4.43 -8.94 8.06
CA ASN A 62 4.57 -9.09 9.50
C ASN A 62 5.61 -8.13 10.11
N ASP A 63 6.60 -7.70 9.32
CA ASP A 63 7.62 -6.73 9.75
C ASP A 63 7.09 -5.27 9.79
N LEU A 64 5.93 -5.00 9.20
CA LEU A 64 5.30 -3.69 9.28
C LEU A 64 4.79 -3.41 10.70
N SER A 65 4.85 -2.15 11.11
CA SER A 65 4.16 -1.74 12.34
C SER A 65 2.65 -1.89 12.17
N GLU A 66 1.94 -2.20 13.26
CA GLU A 66 0.48 -2.32 13.26
C GLU A 66 -0.19 -1.05 12.70
N GLU A 67 0.34 0.13 13.04
CA GLU A 67 -0.10 1.41 12.49
C GLU A 67 0.09 1.49 10.97
N SER A 68 1.26 1.10 10.45
CA SER A 68 1.52 1.16 9.00
C SER A 68 0.68 0.15 8.23
N LEU A 69 0.47 -1.04 8.79
CA LEU A 69 -0.40 -2.05 8.20
C LEU A 69 -1.85 -1.56 8.17
N LYS A 70 -2.31 -0.92 9.24
CA LYS A 70 -3.63 -0.31 9.30
C LYS A 70 -3.78 0.81 8.27
N ASP A 71 -2.83 1.73 8.19
CA ASP A 71 -2.80 2.79 7.17
C ASP A 71 -2.92 2.21 5.75
N ALA A 72 -2.21 1.11 5.47
CA ALA A 72 -2.23 0.42 4.19
C ALA A 72 -3.61 -0.18 3.88
N LEU A 73 -4.21 -0.87 4.85
CA LEU A 73 -5.55 -1.45 4.71
C LEU A 73 -6.63 -0.38 4.51
N ASP A 74 -6.55 0.73 5.25
CA ASP A 74 -7.49 1.84 5.13
C ASP A 74 -7.35 2.53 3.75
N ALA A 75 -6.12 2.71 3.26
CA ALA A 75 -5.86 3.27 1.93
C ALA A 75 -6.47 2.44 0.80
N VAL A 76 -6.45 1.11 0.91
CA VAL A 76 -7.00 0.21 -0.12
C VAL A 76 -8.51 0.11 -0.06
N ARG A 77 -9.09 0.08 1.14
CA ARG A 77 -10.55 0.15 1.29
C ARG A 77 -11.12 1.41 0.64
N ALA A 78 -10.46 2.55 0.85
CA ALA A 78 -10.86 3.81 0.24
C ALA A 78 -10.85 3.74 -1.31
N GLU A 79 -9.90 3.04 -1.93
CA GLU A 79 -9.88 2.88 -3.38
C GLU A 79 -11.03 1.96 -3.87
N PHE A 80 -11.28 0.84 -3.20
CA PHE A 80 -12.39 -0.05 -3.53
C PHE A 80 -13.75 0.64 -3.42
N ASP A 81 -13.95 1.44 -2.36
CA ASP A 81 -15.17 2.22 -2.17
C ASP A 81 -15.34 3.30 -3.26
N ALA A 82 -14.24 3.95 -3.66
CA ALA A 82 -14.24 4.94 -4.74
C ALA A 82 -14.57 4.30 -6.11
N ASP A 83 -14.03 3.11 -6.38
CA ASP A 83 -14.32 2.36 -7.60
C ASP A 83 -15.79 1.91 -7.68
N ALA A 84 -16.34 1.38 -6.58
CA ALA A 84 -17.76 1.02 -6.52
C ALA A 84 -18.68 2.21 -6.85
N GLN A 85 -18.39 3.40 -6.31
CA GLN A 85 -19.15 4.61 -6.58
C GLN A 85 -19.06 5.08 -8.05
N ARG A 86 -17.89 4.89 -8.69
CA ARG A 86 -17.68 5.21 -10.11
C ARG A 86 -18.49 4.27 -11.01
N GLU A 87 -18.62 3.00 -10.67
CA GLU A 87 -19.40 2.01 -11.43
C GLU A 87 -20.91 2.24 -11.32
N GLU A 88 -21.40 2.59 -10.13
CA GLU A 88 -22.80 2.97 -9.92
C GLU A 88 -23.18 4.23 -10.72
N SER A 89 -22.27 5.22 -10.79
CA SER A 89 -22.48 6.46 -11.54
C SER A 89 -22.48 6.26 -13.06
N ARG A 90 -21.88 5.18 -13.56
CA ARG A 90 -21.90 4.80 -15.00
C ARG A 90 -23.12 3.97 -15.39
N SER A 91 -23.80 3.39 -14.40
CA SER A 91 -24.95 2.50 -14.59
C SER A 91 -26.31 3.20 -14.47
N ASN A 92 -26.32 4.49 -14.08
CA ASN A 92 -27.47 5.41 -14.08
C ASN A 92 -27.42 6.40 -15.24
#